data_AF-A0A4Y2LWM4-F1
#
_entry.id   AF-A0A4Y2LWM4-F1
#
_cell.length_a   1.000
_cell.length_b   1.000
_cell.length_c   1.000
_cell.angle_alpha   90.00
_cell.angle_beta   90.00
_cell.angle_gamma   90.00
#
_symmetry.space_group_name_H-M   'P 1'
#
loop_
_entity.id
_entity.type
_entity.pdbx_description
1 polymer ?
#
loop_
_entity_poly.entity_id
_entity_poly.type
_entity_poly.pdbx_seq_one_letter_code
_entity_poly.pdbx_strand_id
1 'polypeptide(L)'
;ISLFVEKELSRFVLENYHQVNRGPEKLLAFDHIQSAYHCCGAYNYTDWQRSAWIQGRSSPSDLPVACCQSTASMADCNLNNPDKVYKE
;
A
#
# COMPACT_ATOMS: atom_id res chain seq x y z
N ILE A 1 5.36 10.41 18.07
CA ILE A 1 5.93 11.09 16.89
C ILE A 1 5.14 12.39 16.72
N SER A 2 5.70 13.46 16.14
CA SER A 2 4.93 14.68 15.91
C SER A 2 3.89 14.44 14.81
N LEU A 3 2.66 14.92 14.99
CA LEU A 3 1.58 14.92 13.98
C LEU A 3 2.04 15.44 12.60
N PHE A 4 3.03 16.34 12.59
CA PHE A 4 3.65 16.84 11.37
C PHE A 4 4.41 15.75 10.61
N VAL A 5 5.22 14.96 11.33
CA VAL A 5 6.03 13.88 10.75
C VAL A 5 5.14 12.76 10.21
N GLU A 6 4.07 12.41 10.95
CA GLU A 6 3.09 11.42 10.49
C GLU A 6 2.45 11.83 9.16
N LYS A 7 1.95 13.08 9.07
CA LYS A 7 1.32 13.59 7.84
C LYS A 7 2.26 13.65 6.65
N GLU A 8 3.50 14.10 6.84
CA GLU A 8 4.50 14.15 5.77
C GLU A 8 4.87 12.75 5.29
N LEU A 9 5.02 11.79 6.21
CA LEU A 9 5.33 10.42 5.85
C LEU A 9 4.19 9.77 5.06
N SER A 10 2.95 9.92 5.51
CA SER A 10 1.78 9.38 4.80
C SER A 10 1.67 9.99 3.40
N ARG A 11 1.84 11.31 3.26
CA ARG A 11 1.82 11.97 1.95
C ARG A 11 2.91 11.41 1.04
N PHE A 12 4.13 11.27 1.55
CA PHE A 12 5.24 10.73 0.80
C PHE A 12 4.95 9.31 0.28
N VAL A 13 4.39 8.42 1.10
CA VAL A 13 4.00 7.05 0.69
C VAL A 13 3.03 7.11 -0.49
N LEU A 14 1.91 7.84 -0.35
CA LEU A 14 0.82 7.82 -1.33
C LEU A 14 1.17 8.49 -2.66
N GLU A 15 2.11 9.43 -2.63
CA GLU A 15 2.61 10.08 -3.84
C GLU A 15 3.72 9.27 -4.52
N ASN A 16 4.57 8.56 -3.75
CA ASN A 16 5.81 7.99 -4.28
C ASN A 16 5.79 6.46 -4.46
N TYR A 17 4.78 5.78 -3.93
CA TYR A 17 4.67 4.33 -4.05
C TYR A 17 4.66 3.89 -5.52
N HIS A 18 5.63 3.04 -5.88
CA HIS A 18 5.81 2.44 -7.21
C HIS A 18 5.85 3.48 -8.37
N GLN A 19 6.41 4.67 -8.13
CA GLN A 19 6.72 5.58 -9.23
C GLN A 19 7.85 5.03 -10.09
N VAL A 20 7.53 4.69 -11.34
CA VAL A 20 8.44 4.10 -12.34
C VAL A 20 9.75 4.90 -12.51
N ASN A 21 9.69 6.22 -12.30
CA ASN A 21 10.84 7.11 -12.47
C ASN A 21 11.69 7.32 -11.19
N ARG A 22 11.35 6.68 -10.06
CA ARG A 22 12.00 6.92 -8.76
C ARG A 22 12.77 5.71 -8.18
N GLY A 23 12.94 4.67 -8.99
CA GLY A 23 13.78 3.50 -8.68
C GLY A 23 13.08 2.44 -7.80
N PRO A 24 13.54 1.17 -7.86
CA PRO A 24 12.92 0.05 -7.15
C PRO A 24 13.09 0.11 -5.63
N GLU A 25 14.07 0.87 -5.12
CA GLU A 25 14.42 0.92 -3.69
C GLU A 25 13.26 1.42 -2.81
N LYS A 26 12.51 2.43 -3.29
CA LYS A 26 11.36 2.98 -2.53
C LYS A 26 10.22 1.99 -2.44
N LEU A 27 9.96 1.25 -3.53
CA LEU A 27 8.98 0.17 -3.55
C LEU A 27 9.36 -0.90 -2.53
N LEU A 28 10.61 -1.37 -2.56
CA LEU A 28 11.12 -2.39 -1.64
C LEU A 28 10.99 -1.97 -0.17
N ALA A 29 11.26 -0.70 0.15
CA ALA A 29 11.12 -0.20 1.51
C ALA A 29 9.67 -0.26 2.01
N PHE A 30 8.70 0.22 1.22
CA PHE A 30 7.29 0.17 1.61
C PHE A 30 6.72 -1.25 1.63
N ASP A 31 7.12 -2.09 0.68
CA ASP A 31 6.73 -3.50 0.67
C ASP A 31 7.29 -4.24 1.88
N HIS A 32 8.53 -3.94 2.27
CA HIS A 32 9.14 -4.51 3.47
C HIS A 32 8.40 -4.09 4.73
N ILE A 33 8.07 -2.80 4.90
CA ILE A 33 7.32 -2.32 6.06
C ILE A 33 5.96 -3.01 6.15
N GLN A 34 5.17 -3.00 5.06
CA GLN A 34 3.83 -3.59 5.04
C GLN A 34 3.86 -5.09 5.34
N SER A 35 4.83 -5.82 4.75
CA SER A 35 4.97 -7.26 4.97
C SER A 35 5.49 -7.59 6.37
N ALA A 36 6.45 -6.83 6.91
CA ALA A 36 7.07 -7.10 8.21
C ALA A 36 6.16 -6.77 9.38
N TYR A 37 5.31 -5.75 9.23
CA TYR A 37 4.39 -5.29 10.27
C TYR A 37 2.95 -5.73 10.05
N HIS A 38 2.68 -6.49 8.99
CA HIS A 38 1.32 -6.92 8.61
C HIS A 38 0.34 -5.73 8.60
N CYS A 39 0.74 -4.64 7.94
CA CYS A 39 -0.09 -3.46 7.74
C CYS A 39 -0.27 -3.17 6.24
N CYS A 40 -1.22 -2.30 5.91
CA CYS A 40 -1.48 -1.93 4.52
C CYS A 40 -1.88 -0.45 4.41
N GLY A 41 -1.22 0.27 3.50
CA GLY A 41 -1.40 1.72 3.34
C GLY A 41 -0.59 2.52 4.36
N ALA A 42 -0.85 3.83 4.41
CA ALA A 42 -0.18 4.73 5.35
C ALA A 42 -1.01 4.97 6.62
N TYR A 43 -2.32 4.79 6.52
CA TYR A 43 -3.33 4.85 7.58
C TYR A 43 -4.29 3.67 7.50
N ASN A 44 -4.62 3.20 6.29
CA ASN A 44 -5.36 1.97 6.08
C ASN A 44 -5.27 1.54 4.60
N TYR A 45 -5.73 0.32 4.33
CA TYR A 45 -5.68 -0.26 3.00
C TYR A 45 -6.46 0.52 1.92
N THR A 46 -7.43 1.37 2.30
CA THR A 46 -8.18 2.20 1.33
C THR A 46 -7.37 3.37 0.79
N ASP A 47 -6.23 3.69 1.41
CA ASP A 47 -5.31 4.73 0.93
C ASP A 47 -4.86 4.50 -0.52
N TRP A 48 -4.79 3.25 -0.96
CA TRP A 48 -4.37 2.92 -2.31
C TRP A 48 -5.35 3.43 -3.37
N GLN A 49 -6.65 3.54 -3.06
CA GLN A 49 -7.66 4.09 -3.97
C GLN A 49 -7.42 5.56 -4.33
N ARG A 50 -6.78 6.30 -3.42
CA ARG A 50 -6.50 7.73 -3.53
C ARG A 50 -5.03 8.03 -3.81
N SER A 51 -4.20 7.00 -3.97
CA SER A 51 -2.78 7.12 -4.25
C SER A 51 -2.50 7.34 -5.73
N ALA A 52 -1.34 7.92 -6.07
CA ALA A 52 -0.93 8.05 -7.47
C ALA A 52 -0.72 6.69 -8.15
N TRP A 53 -0.48 5.64 -7.38
CA TRP A 53 -0.20 4.29 -7.87
C TRP A 53 -1.38 3.66 -8.63
N ILE A 54 -2.63 3.93 -8.22
CA ILE A 54 -3.81 3.30 -8.82
C ILE A 54 -3.97 3.66 -10.31
N GLN A 55 -3.40 4.79 -10.75
CA GLN A 55 -3.45 5.25 -12.14
C GLN A 55 -2.76 4.30 -13.12
N GLY A 56 -1.83 3.46 -12.63
CA GLY A 56 -1.13 2.46 -13.43
C GLY A 56 -1.70 1.04 -13.30
N ARG A 57 -2.86 0.87 -12.66
CA ARG A 57 -3.45 -0.44 -12.35
C ARG A 57 -4.63 -0.78 -13.25
N SER A 58 -4.85 -2.08 -13.42
CA SER A 58 -5.94 -2.59 -14.26
C SER A 58 -7.30 -2.50 -13.56
N SER A 59 -7.32 -2.48 -12.22
CA SER A 59 -8.54 -2.32 -11.44
C SER A 59 -8.37 -1.23 -10.37
N PRO A 60 -9.39 -0.40 -10.12
CA PRO A 60 -9.41 0.53 -8.98
C PRO A 60 -9.47 -0.18 -7.62
N SER A 61 -9.72 -1.50 -7.62
CA SER A 61 -9.72 -2.33 -6.42
C SER A 61 -8.36 -2.97 -6.13
N ASP A 62 -7.37 -2.83 -7.00
CA ASP A 62 -6.05 -3.43 -6.82
C ASP A 62 -5.38 -2.92 -5.56
N LEU A 63 -4.63 -3.81 -4.91
CA LEU A 63 -3.78 -3.51 -3.77
C LEU A 63 -2.34 -3.93 -4.06
N PRO A 64 -1.35 -3.31 -3.41
CA PRO A 64 0.00 -3.85 -3.33
C PRO A 64 0.03 -5.31 -2.91
N VAL A 65 0.95 -6.09 -3.49
CA VAL A 65 1.18 -7.48 -3.07
C VAL A 65 1.50 -7.57 -1.57
N ALA A 66 2.27 -6.60 -1.05
CA ALA A 66 2.63 -6.52 0.35
C ALA A 66 1.45 -6.31 1.32
N CYS A 67 0.28 -5.89 0.82
CA CYS A 67 -0.93 -5.75 1.62
C CYS A 67 -1.68 -7.05 1.86
N CYS A 68 -1.35 -8.11 1.12
CA CYS A 68 -2.13 -9.33 1.10
C CYS A 68 -1.69 -10.30 2.19
N GLN A 69 -2.66 -10.85 2.92
CA GLN A 69 -2.38 -11.90 3.89
C GLN A 69 -1.74 -13.10 3.19
N SER A 70 -0.80 -13.78 3.85
CA SER A 70 -0.11 -14.95 3.28
C SER A 70 -1.04 -16.10 2.89
N THR A 71 -2.25 -16.15 3.46
CA THR A 71 -3.30 -17.15 3.17
C THR A 71 -4.24 -16.73 2.04
N ALA A 72 -4.16 -15.48 1.58
CA ALA A 72 -4.99 -14.95 0.51
C ALA A 72 -4.39 -15.26 -0.87
N SER A 73 -5.27 -15.57 -1.82
CA SER A 73 -4.86 -15.53 -3.23
C SER A 73 -4.73 -14.07 -3.68
N MET A 74 -3.88 -13.80 -4.67
CA MET A 74 -3.71 -12.44 -5.20
C MET A 74 -4.98 -11.92 -5.90
N ALA A 75 -5.82 -12.83 -6.41
CA ALA A 75 -7.10 -12.46 -7.00
C ALA A 75 -8.12 -12.03 -5.93
N ASP A 76 -8.08 -12.67 -4.77
CA ASP A 76 -8.99 -12.38 -3.66
C ASP A 76 -8.52 -11.21 -2.80
N CYS A 77 -7.24 -10.85 -2.84
CA CYS A 77 -6.70 -9.70 -2.12
C CYS A 77 -6.96 -8.40 -2.88
N ASN A 78 -8.05 -7.73 -2.55
CA ASN A 78 -8.43 -6.46 -3.16
C ASN A 78 -9.31 -5.66 -2.20
N LEU A 79 -9.60 -4.41 -2.55
CA LEU A 79 -10.39 -3.49 -1.73
C LEU A 79 -11.81 -3.96 -1.39
N ASN A 80 -12.38 -4.86 -2.20
CA ASN A 80 -13.71 -5.42 -1.98
C ASN A 80 -13.71 -6.62 -1.02
N ASN A 81 -12.53 -7.17 -0.72
CA ASN A 81 -12.33 -8.34 0.13
C ASN A 81 -11.42 -8.01 1.32
N PRO A 82 -11.87 -7.15 2.24
CA PRO A 82 -11.03 -6.63 3.32
C PRO A 82 -10.48 -7.72 4.25
N ASP A 83 -11.13 -8.88 4.35
CA ASP A 83 -10.67 -9.99 5.20
C ASP A 83 -9.42 -10.72 4.68
N LYS A 84 -9.03 -10.43 3.44
CA LYS A 84 -7.81 -10.94 2.80
C LYS A 84 -6.63 -9.97 2.88
N VAL A 85 -6.86 -8.80 3.47
CA VAL A 85 -5.91 -7.70 3.55
C VAL A 85 -5.38 -7.58 4.97
N TYR A 86 -4.10 -7.25 5.10
CA TYR A 86 -3.52 -6.86 6.38
C TYR A 86 -4.14 -5.56 6.89
N LYS A 87 -4.59 -5.56 8.15
CA LYS A 87 -5.22 -4.42 8.83
C LYS A 87 -4.35 -4.06 10.04
N GLU A 88 -4.21 -2.76 10.31
CA GLU A 88 -3.56 -2.25 11.53
C GLU A 88 -4.27 -2.71 12.81
#